data_AF-A0A7V2JQ98-F1
#
_entry.id   AF-A0A7V2JQ98-F1
#
_cell.length_a   1.000
_cell.length_b   1.000
_cell.length_c   1.000
_cell.angle_alpha   90.00
_cell.angle_beta   90.00
_cell.angle_gamma   90.00
#
_symmetry.space_group_name_H-M   'P 1'
#
loop_
_entity.id
_entity.type
_entity.pdbx_description
1 polymer ?
#
loop_
_entity_poly.entity_id
_entity_poly.type
_entity_poly.pdbx_seq_one_letter_code
_entity_poly.pdbx_strand_id
1 'polypeptide(L)'
;MVKDPVCLMEISPRTATAMITHDGRSYYFCSENCKQRFQAQPDLFLKKTLGMRLSIGVMGSASLDESQQASDKAYALGKAIAKRNFNLITGACSGLPYDCARGAQSAGGMSIGISPGLSLDEHIHKYLAPADAFDVLIYTGSGLMGREVTNIRSSDMVIILGGRSGTLGEFAIAFDEGKLIGVLQGSGGITDHIPDIVKSFGQKDTGARL
;
A
#
# COMPACT_ATOMS: atom_id res chain seq x y z
N MET A 1 8.98 -16.78 -8.63
CA MET A 1 8.17 -18.02 -8.53
C MET A 1 7.78 -18.21 -7.07
N VAL A 2 6.60 -18.76 -6.80
CA VAL A 2 6.13 -19.17 -5.46
C VAL A 2 5.73 -20.65 -5.50
N LYS A 3 5.56 -21.29 -4.35
CA LYS A 3 5.14 -22.70 -4.28
C LYS A 3 3.70 -22.81 -3.78
N ASP A 4 2.89 -23.60 -4.46
CA ASP A 4 1.59 -24.03 -3.95
C ASP A 4 1.80 -24.77 -2.60
N PRO A 5 1.19 -24.32 -1.50
CA PRO A 5 1.42 -24.89 -0.17
C PRO A 5 0.93 -26.35 -0.03
N VAL A 6 0.02 -26.80 -0.90
CA VAL A 6 -0.60 -28.13 -0.85
C VAL A 6 0.21 -29.16 -1.63
N CYS A 7 0.55 -28.85 -2.88
CA CYS A 7 1.23 -29.79 -3.79
C CYS A 7 2.70 -29.48 -4.05
N LEU A 8 3.19 -28.32 -3.58
CA LEU A 8 4.56 -27.82 -3.78
C LEU A 8 4.95 -27.50 -5.23
N MET A 9 3.98 -27.47 -6.14
CA MET A 9 4.19 -27.05 -7.51
C MET A 9 4.67 -25.58 -7.54
N GLU A 10 5.73 -25.33 -8.30
CA GLU A 10 6.18 -23.96 -8.56
C GLU A 10 5.22 -23.29 -9.53
N ILE A 11 4.71 -22.12 -9.13
CA ILE A 11 3.75 -21.34 -9.89
C ILE A 11 4.20 -19.88 -9.96
N SER A 12 3.82 -19.22 -11.04
CA SER A 12 3.90 -17.77 -11.14
C SER A 12 2.66 -17.17 -10.45
N PRO A 13 2.81 -16.23 -9.49
CA PRO A 13 1.68 -15.51 -8.91
C PRO A 13 0.76 -14.86 -9.96
N ARG A 14 1.33 -14.42 -11.09
CA ARG A 14 0.59 -13.78 -12.19
C ARG A 14 -0.37 -14.71 -12.92
N THR A 15 -0.06 -16.01 -12.94
CA THR A 15 -0.86 -17.03 -13.65
C THR A 15 -1.45 -18.07 -12.70
N ALA A 16 -1.41 -17.80 -11.40
CA ALA A 16 -1.99 -18.68 -10.40
C ALA A 16 -3.51 -18.77 -10.61
N THR A 17 -4.06 -19.98 -10.51
CA THR A 17 -5.50 -20.21 -10.69
C THR A 17 -6.30 -19.60 -9.54
N ALA A 18 -5.73 -19.61 -8.34
CA ALA A 18 -6.35 -19.00 -7.18
C ALA A 18 -5.31 -18.41 -6.23
N MET A 19 -5.78 -17.46 -5.41
CA MET A 19 -5.04 -16.87 -4.32
C MET A 19 -5.98 -16.67 -3.13
N ILE A 20 -5.47 -16.88 -1.92
CA ILE A 20 -6.16 -16.48 -0.70
C ILE A 20 -5.20 -15.76 0.25
N THR A 21 -5.75 -14.96 1.14
CA THR A 21 -5.03 -14.39 2.28
C THR A 21 -5.39 -15.17 3.55
N HIS A 22 -4.37 -15.60 4.29
CA HIS A 22 -4.50 -16.22 5.60
C HIS A 22 -3.46 -15.62 6.56
N ASP A 23 -3.93 -15.06 7.68
CA ASP A 23 -3.10 -14.36 8.66
C ASP A 23 -2.14 -13.31 8.05
N GLY A 24 -2.69 -12.44 7.19
CA GLY A 24 -1.94 -11.39 6.52
C GLY A 24 -1.00 -11.86 5.41
N ARG A 25 -0.90 -13.17 5.17
CA ARG A 25 -0.06 -13.76 4.12
C ARG A 25 -0.88 -14.28 2.96
N SER A 26 -0.45 -13.95 1.76
CA SER A 26 -1.01 -14.46 0.52
C SER A 26 -0.37 -15.80 0.14
N TYR A 27 -1.24 -16.75 -0.20
CA TYR A 27 -0.90 -18.07 -0.71
C TYR A 27 -1.52 -18.23 -2.10
N TYR A 28 -0.75 -18.77 -3.02
CA TYR A 28 -1.15 -18.98 -4.41
C TYR A 28 -1.31 -20.48 -4.67
N PHE A 29 -2.23 -20.85 -5.55
CA PHE A 29 -2.57 -22.24 -5.82
C PHE A 29 -2.58 -22.55 -7.31
N CYS A 30 -2.12 -23.74 -7.66
CA CYS A 30 -2.11 -24.26 -9.03
C CYS A 30 -3.50 -24.73 -9.48
N SER A 31 -4.45 -24.87 -8.55
CA SER A 31 -5.81 -25.33 -8.83
C SER A 31 -6.79 -24.93 -7.72
N GLU A 32 -8.07 -24.87 -8.07
CA GLU A 32 -9.17 -24.64 -7.12
C GLU A 32 -9.24 -25.75 -6.04
N ASN A 33 -8.88 -26.98 -6.39
CA ASN A 33 -8.80 -28.09 -5.43
C ASN A 33 -7.72 -27.85 -4.36
N CYS A 34 -6.52 -27.41 -4.76
CA CYS A 34 -5.47 -27.07 -3.80
C CYS A 34 -5.91 -25.92 -2.87
N LYS A 35 -6.58 -24.90 -3.42
CA LYS A 35 -7.18 -23.83 -2.61
C LYS A 35 -8.16 -24.37 -1.56
N GLN A 36 -9.11 -25.20 -1.97
CA GLN A 36 -10.14 -25.76 -1.08
C GLN A 36 -9.53 -26.63 0.02
N ARG A 37 -8.54 -27.45 -0.30
CA ARG A 37 -7.80 -28.26 0.69
C ARG A 37 -7.08 -27.40 1.71
N PHE A 38 -6.43 -26.33 1.27
CA PHE A 38 -5.78 -25.38 2.18
C PHE A 38 -6.81 -24.69 3.08
N GLN A 39 -7.94 -24.22 2.54
CA GLN A 39 -8.98 -23.57 3.34
C GLN A 39 -9.61 -24.50 4.38
N ALA A 40 -9.74 -25.79 4.06
CA ALA A 40 -10.28 -26.78 4.99
C ALA A 40 -9.36 -27.01 6.20
N GLN A 41 -8.04 -27.04 6.00
CA GLN A 41 -7.05 -27.37 7.04
C GLN A 41 -5.72 -26.60 6.84
N PRO A 42 -5.70 -25.27 7.03
CA PRO A 42 -4.53 -24.44 6.69
C PRO A 42 -3.28 -24.84 7.48
N ASP A 43 -3.43 -25.16 8.77
CA ASP A 43 -2.33 -25.51 9.68
C ASP A 43 -1.47 -26.67 9.20
N LEU A 44 -2.03 -27.58 8.40
CA LEU A 44 -1.28 -28.71 7.80
C LEU A 44 -0.29 -28.26 6.72
N PHE A 45 -0.46 -27.05 6.18
CA PHE A 45 0.29 -26.55 5.03
C PHE A 45 1.15 -25.32 5.37
N LEU A 46 0.83 -24.56 6.41
CA LEU A 46 1.54 -23.32 6.79
C LEU A 46 3.04 -23.50 7.03
N LYS A 47 3.50 -24.70 7.44
CA LYS A 47 4.93 -25.00 7.65
C LYS A 47 5.68 -25.40 6.38
N LYS A 48 4.95 -25.64 5.28
CA LYS A 48 5.55 -26.16 4.03
C LYS A 48 6.03 -25.05 3.11
N THR A 49 5.38 -23.89 3.15
CA THR A 49 5.76 -22.72 2.34
C THR A 49 5.54 -21.42 3.12
N LEU A 50 6.32 -20.40 2.78
CA LEU A 50 6.16 -19.06 3.35
C LEU A 50 5.22 -18.25 2.45
N GLY A 51 4.06 -17.85 2.96
CA GLY A 51 3.19 -16.89 2.28
C GLY A 51 3.77 -15.47 2.33
N MET A 52 3.46 -14.65 1.33
CA MET A 52 3.94 -13.26 1.25
C MET A 52 2.99 -12.31 1.99
N ARG A 53 3.51 -11.43 2.85
CA ARG A 53 2.70 -10.40 3.48
C ARG A 53 2.43 -9.28 2.48
N LEU A 54 1.16 -8.93 2.28
CA LEU A 54 0.79 -7.86 1.36
C LEU A 54 1.23 -6.51 1.92
N SER A 55 1.71 -5.65 1.03
CA SER A 55 2.12 -4.28 1.34
C SER A 55 1.17 -3.28 0.70
N ILE A 56 0.53 -2.47 1.54
CA ILE A 56 -0.45 -1.47 1.12
C ILE A 56 0.21 -0.10 1.16
N GLY A 57 0.37 0.50 -0.01
CA GLY A 57 0.85 1.87 -0.17
C GLY A 57 -0.26 2.86 0.11
N VAL A 58 0.01 3.88 0.90
CA VAL A 58 -0.95 4.95 1.20
C VAL A 58 -0.36 6.30 0.81
N MET A 59 -1.03 6.96 -0.13
CA MET A 59 -0.58 8.17 -0.80
C MET A 59 -1.58 9.30 -0.55
N GLY A 60 -1.11 10.48 -0.19
CA GLY A 60 -2.02 11.55 0.18
C GLY A 60 -1.35 12.85 0.56
N SER A 61 -2.18 13.81 0.97
CA SER A 61 -1.71 15.16 1.28
C SER A 61 -0.74 15.18 2.46
N ALA A 62 0.40 15.84 2.25
CA ALA A 62 1.33 16.18 3.32
C ALA A 62 0.93 17.44 4.11
N SER A 63 -0.19 18.08 3.75
CA SER A 63 -0.68 19.31 4.39
C SER A 63 -1.09 19.06 5.84
N LEU A 64 -0.86 20.04 6.71
CA LEU A 64 -1.33 20.02 8.09
C LEU A 64 -2.74 20.61 8.25
N ASP A 65 -3.24 21.32 7.23
CA ASP A 65 -4.56 21.95 7.21
C ASP A 65 -5.68 21.00 6.70
N GLU A 66 -5.47 19.69 6.78
CA GLU A 66 -6.46 18.70 6.37
C GLU A 66 -7.62 18.66 7.36
N SER A 67 -8.83 18.35 6.86
CA SER A 67 -10.00 18.26 7.73
C SER A 67 -9.80 17.17 8.80
N GLN A 68 -10.33 17.40 10.00
CA GLN A 68 -10.31 16.38 11.07
C GLN A 68 -10.94 15.07 10.59
N GLN A 69 -12.00 15.16 9.79
CA GLN A 69 -12.65 13.99 9.22
C GLN A 69 -11.73 13.18 8.29
N ALA A 70 -10.93 13.84 7.44
CA ALA A 70 -9.96 13.16 6.58
C ALA A 70 -8.85 12.51 7.41
N SER A 71 -8.36 13.20 8.44
CA SER A 71 -7.35 12.70 9.37
C SER A 71 -7.85 11.47 10.14
N ASP A 72 -9.08 11.49 10.65
CA ASP A 72 -9.70 10.36 11.35
C ASP A 72 -9.87 9.15 10.42
N LYS A 73 -10.27 9.39 9.17
CA LYS A 73 -10.36 8.34 8.14
C LYS A 73 -8.99 7.75 7.83
N ALA A 74 -7.95 8.57 7.68
CA ALA A 74 -6.59 8.10 7.44
C ALA A 74 -6.07 7.24 8.60
N TYR A 75 -6.27 7.69 9.84
CA TYR A 75 -5.92 6.93 11.04
C TYR A 75 -6.69 5.60 11.14
N ALA A 76 -8.00 5.62 10.85
CA ALA A 76 -8.82 4.41 10.81
C ALA A 76 -8.38 3.44 9.71
N LEU A 77 -7.96 3.95 8.54
CA LEU A 77 -7.40 3.16 7.45
C LEU A 77 -6.12 2.45 7.90
N GLY A 78 -5.19 3.15 8.56
CA GLY A 78 -3.98 2.57 9.12
C GLY A 78 -4.28 1.41 10.08
N LYS A 79 -5.22 1.62 11.02
CA LYS A 79 -5.70 0.55 11.91
C LYS A 79 -6.28 -0.63 11.15
N ALA A 80 -7.03 -0.38 10.08
CA ALA A 80 -7.66 -1.43 9.29
C ALA A 80 -6.65 -2.27 8.49
N ILE A 81 -5.57 -1.65 8.00
CA ILE A 81 -4.44 -2.33 7.35
C ILE A 81 -3.70 -3.20 8.36
N ALA A 82 -3.36 -2.64 9.53
CA ALA A 82 -2.68 -3.35 10.60
C ALA A 82 -3.44 -4.58 11.09
N LYS A 83 -4.76 -4.44 11.34
CA LYS A 83 -5.63 -5.55 11.80
C LYS A 83 -5.71 -6.73 10.82
N ARG A 84 -5.37 -6.52 9.55
CA ARG A 84 -5.30 -7.59 8.54
C ARG A 84 -3.92 -8.24 8.46
N ASN A 85 -3.00 -7.86 9.35
CA ASN A 85 -1.60 -8.26 9.30
C ASN A 85 -0.98 -7.94 7.93
N PHE A 86 -1.28 -6.78 7.34
CA PHE A 86 -0.59 -6.25 6.17
C PHE A 86 0.51 -5.27 6.57
N ASN A 87 1.45 -5.01 5.67
CA ASN A 87 2.43 -3.93 5.84
C ASN A 87 1.80 -2.63 5.33
N LEU A 88 2.03 -1.53 6.04
CA LEU A 88 1.75 -0.19 5.54
C LEU A 88 3.03 0.41 4.95
N ILE A 89 2.95 0.96 3.74
CA ILE A 89 4.02 1.76 3.14
C ILE A 89 3.47 3.17 2.89
N THR A 90 4.23 4.20 3.26
CA THR A 90 3.84 5.59 3.00
C THR A 90 5.02 6.43 2.53
N GLY A 91 4.69 7.64 2.06
CA GLY A 91 5.65 8.67 1.73
C GLY A 91 6.21 9.42 2.93
N ALA A 92 6.41 8.79 4.10
CA ALA A 92 7.20 9.32 5.25
C ALA A 92 7.22 10.86 5.34
N CYS A 93 6.04 11.46 5.44
CA CYS A 93 5.77 12.90 5.41
C CYS A 93 4.64 13.18 6.38
N SER A 94 4.41 14.45 6.71
CA SER A 94 3.29 14.91 7.53
C SER A 94 1.92 14.63 6.89
N GLY A 95 0.83 15.05 7.56
CA GLY A 95 -0.53 14.98 7.02
C GLY A 95 -1.11 13.57 7.01
N LEU A 96 -1.97 13.28 6.02
CA LEU A 96 -2.76 12.05 5.98
C LEU A 96 -1.92 10.76 5.93
N PRO A 97 -0.80 10.68 5.20
CA PRO A 97 0.06 9.50 5.25
C PRO A 97 0.63 9.24 6.65
N TYR A 98 0.99 10.29 7.39
CA TYR A 98 1.44 10.15 8.78
C TYR A 98 0.31 9.71 9.71
N ASP A 99 -0.90 10.24 9.55
CA ASP A 99 -2.05 9.79 10.34
C ASP A 99 -2.36 8.31 10.12
N CYS A 100 -2.23 7.84 8.88
CA CYS A 100 -2.31 6.42 8.56
C CYS A 100 -1.21 5.61 9.24
N ALA A 101 0.04 6.09 9.23
CA ALA A 101 1.18 5.46 9.91
C ALA A 101 0.94 5.34 11.43
N ARG A 102 0.48 6.42 12.08
CA ARG A 102 0.09 6.41 13.50
C ARG A 102 -1.04 5.41 13.77
N GLY A 103 -2.01 5.36 12.86
CA GLY A 103 -3.11 4.40 12.90
C GLY A 103 -2.62 2.96 12.90
N ALA A 104 -1.72 2.61 11.99
CA ALA A 104 -1.14 1.28 11.91
C ALA A 104 -0.34 0.92 13.17
N GLN A 105 0.54 1.81 13.62
CA GLN A 105 1.36 1.60 14.83
C GLN A 105 0.48 1.40 16.08
N SER A 106 -0.59 2.19 16.24
CA SER A 106 -1.52 2.06 17.36
C SER A 106 -2.24 0.71 17.44
N ALA A 107 -2.25 -0.04 16.34
CA ALA A 107 -2.82 -1.39 16.24
C ALA A 107 -1.74 -2.48 16.15
N GLY A 108 -0.47 -2.16 16.42
CA GLY A 108 0.67 -3.09 16.37
C GLY A 108 1.04 -3.52 14.94
N GLY A 109 0.63 -2.77 13.93
CA GLY A 109 0.98 -3.04 12.53
C GLY A 109 2.35 -2.51 12.15
N MET A 110 2.97 -3.16 11.15
CA MET A 110 4.24 -2.73 10.55
C MET A 110 4.01 -1.50 9.66
N SER A 111 4.73 -0.42 9.92
CA SER A 111 4.71 0.84 9.14
C SER A 111 6.09 1.15 8.58
N ILE A 112 6.16 1.30 7.25
CA ILE A 112 7.40 1.56 6.50
C ILE A 112 7.27 2.93 5.82
N GLY A 113 8.23 3.82 6.06
CA GLY A 113 8.30 5.12 5.43
C GLY A 113 9.38 5.18 4.37
N ILE A 114 9.05 5.52 3.12
CA ILE A 114 10.03 5.70 2.05
C ILE A 114 10.49 7.15 2.05
N SER A 115 11.51 7.60 2.78
CA SER A 115 11.93 9.02 2.87
C SER A 115 12.55 9.60 1.58
N PRO A 116 12.39 10.92 1.31
CA PRO A 116 13.01 11.57 0.15
C PRO A 116 14.47 11.97 0.39
N GLY A 117 14.91 11.97 1.66
CA GLY A 117 16.25 12.38 2.06
C GLY A 117 17.27 11.26 1.96
N LEU A 118 18.53 11.62 2.19
CA LEU A 118 19.69 10.72 2.20
C LEU A 118 19.93 10.05 3.56
N SER A 119 19.34 10.59 4.62
CA SER A 119 19.56 10.15 6.01
C SER A 119 18.41 10.60 6.91
N LEU A 120 18.42 10.15 8.17
CA LEU A 120 17.51 10.65 9.20
C LEU A 120 17.65 12.17 9.41
N ASP A 121 18.87 12.68 9.31
CA ASP A 121 19.15 14.11 9.48
C ASP A 121 18.43 14.95 8.41
N GLU A 122 18.59 14.58 7.13
CA GLU A 122 17.85 15.28 6.07
C GLU A 122 16.34 15.09 6.22
N HIS A 123 15.89 13.89 6.58
CA HIS A 123 14.47 13.60 6.77
C HIS A 123 13.82 14.56 7.77
N ILE A 124 14.46 14.74 8.93
CA ILE A 124 13.93 15.59 10.00
C ILE A 124 14.17 17.06 9.70
N HIS A 125 15.40 17.46 9.35
CA HIS A 125 15.79 18.88 9.35
C HIS A 125 15.57 19.57 8.00
N LYS A 126 15.69 18.85 6.89
CA LYS A 126 15.51 19.40 5.53
C LYS A 126 14.09 19.22 5.03
N TYR A 127 13.50 18.04 5.24
CA TYR A 127 12.14 17.74 4.79
C TYR A 127 11.08 17.97 5.86
N LEU A 128 11.47 18.28 7.10
CA LEU A 128 10.57 18.57 8.22
C LEU A 128 9.53 17.45 8.43
N ALA A 129 9.93 16.20 8.17
CA ALA A 129 9.05 15.05 8.19
C ALA A 129 9.16 14.29 9.53
N PRO A 130 8.03 13.77 10.04
CA PRO A 130 8.03 12.98 11.27
C PRO A 130 8.58 11.58 11.04
N ALA A 131 9.27 11.03 12.05
CA ALA A 131 9.93 9.73 11.98
C ALA A 131 9.37 8.67 12.95
N ASP A 132 8.59 9.09 13.94
CA ASP A 132 8.19 8.29 15.11
C ASP A 132 7.06 7.28 14.88
N ALA A 133 6.36 7.38 13.75
CA ALA A 133 5.29 6.46 13.34
C ALA A 133 5.77 5.34 12.38
N PHE A 134 7.08 5.17 12.22
CA PHE A 134 7.67 4.21 11.28
C PHE A 134 8.60 3.23 11.99
N ASP A 135 8.39 1.94 11.76
CA ASP A 135 9.29 0.88 12.20
C ASP A 135 10.57 0.84 11.35
N VAL A 136 10.43 1.21 10.07
CA VAL A 136 11.53 1.27 9.10
C VAL A 136 11.41 2.54 8.26
N LEU A 137 12.50 3.29 8.16
CA LEU A 137 12.66 4.37 7.19
C LEU A 137 13.67 3.97 6.11
N ILE A 138 13.26 4.12 4.85
CA ILE A 138 14.10 3.90 3.67
C ILE A 138 14.48 5.25 3.09
N TYR A 139 15.76 5.63 3.18
CA TYR A 139 16.26 6.91 2.66
C TYR A 139 16.65 6.78 1.19
N THR A 140 15.87 7.39 0.30
CA THR A 140 16.06 7.22 -1.15
C THR A 140 17.05 8.21 -1.75
N GLY A 141 17.21 9.40 -1.17
CA GLY A 141 17.95 10.50 -1.79
C GLY A 141 17.33 11.04 -3.10
N SER A 142 16.13 10.58 -3.47
CA SER A 142 15.51 10.86 -4.77
C SER A 142 14.63 12.12 -4.79
N GLY A 143 14.60 12.87 -3.68
CA GLY A 143 13.71 14.01 -3.52
C GLY A 143 12.24 13.60 -3.44
N LEU A 144 11.33 14.59 -3.41
CA LEU A 144 9.91 14.34 -3.19
C LEU A 144 9.29 13.50 -4.32
N MET A 145 9.53 13.87 -5.58
CA MET A 145 8.94 13.19 -6.74
C MET A 145 9.58 11.82 -7.00
N GLY A 146 10.91 11.71 -6.93
CA GLY A 146 11.59 10.44 -7.22
C GLY A 146 11.25 9.34 -6.23
N ARG A 147 10.93 9.71 -4.98
CA ARG A 147 10.52 8.80 -3.91
C ARG A 147 9.13 8.18 -4.16
N GLU A 148 8.24 8.87 -4.85
CA GLU A 148 6.88 8.39 -5.15
C GLU A 148 6.92 7.08 -5.96
N VAL A 149 7.81 7.00 -6.96
CA VAL A 149 7.98 5.79 -7.78
C VAL A 149 8.40 4.60 -6.94
N THR A 150 9.36 4.76 -6.03
CA THR A 150 9.78 3.69 -5.12
C THR A 150 8.62 3.23 -4.24
N ASN A 151 7.88 4.16 -3.67
CA ASN A 151 6.73 3.85 -2.81
C ASN A 151 5.64 3.05 -3.56
N ILE A 152 5.26 3.48 -4.75
CA ILE A 152 4.25 2.82 -5.58
C ILE A 152 4.73 1.43 -6.02
N ARG A 153 5.98 1.30 -6.47
CA ARG A 153 6.53 0.01 -6.90
C ARG A 153 6.64 -1.00 -5.78
N SER A 154 6.97 -0.54 -4.57
CA SER A 154 7.04 -1.36 -3.36
C SER A 154 5.68 -1.79 -2.81
N SER A 155 4.58 -1.27 -3.35
CA SER A 155 3.22 -1.56 -2.89
C SER A 155 2.50 -2.58 -3.78
N ASP A 156 1.83 -3.57 -3.20
CA ASP A 156 0.98 -4.53 -3.93
C ASP A 156 -0.34 -3.88 -4.37
N MET A 157 -0.88 -3.03 -3.51
CA MET A 157 -2.04 -2.17 -3.75
C MET A 157 -1.72 -0.78 -3.22
N VAL A 158 -2.25 0.26 -3.86
CA VAL A 158 -2.14 1.65 -3.42
C VAL A 158 -3.50 2.21 -3.07
N ILE A 159 -3.57 3.03 -2.04
CA ILE A 159 -4.76 3.76 -1.63
C ILE A 159 -4.45 5.26 -1.69
N ILE A 160 -5.28 5.99 -2.41
CA ILE A 160 -5.18 7.44 -2.58
C ILE A 160 -6.21 8.12 -1.68
N LEU A 161 -5.78 9.16 -0.95
CA LEU A 161 -6.65 9.96 -0.08
C LEU A 161 -6.21 11.44 -0.02
N GLY A 162 -7.21 12.32 0.02
CA GLY A 162 -7.04 13.76 0.05
C GLY A 162 -6.30 14.28 -1.17
N GLY A 163 -5.37 15.21 -0.93
CA GLY A 163 -4.25 15.46 -1.82
C GLY A 163 -4.44 16.58 -2.84
N ARG A 164 -3.32 16.93 -3.48
CA ARG A 164 -3.20 17.96 -4.53
C ARG A 164 -2.41 17.38 -5.71
N SER A 165 -1.63 18.21 -6.42
CA SER A 165 -0.83 17.80 -7.58
C SER A 165 0.15 16.67 -7.30
N GLY A 166 0.79 16.61 -6.12
CA GLY A 166 1.67 15.48 -5.76
C GLY A 166 0.91 14.16 -5.70
N THR A 167 -0.21 14.13 -4.99
CA THR A 167 -1.09 12.94 -4.92
C THR A 167 -1.68 12.56 -6.28
N LEU A 168 -1.93 13.54 -7.16
CA LEU A 168 -2.29 13.27 -8.55
C LEU A 168 -1.14 12.60 -9.33
N GLY A 169 0.10 13.04 -9.09
CA GLY A 169 1.30 12.41 -9.63
C GLY A 169 1.43 10.95 -9.17
N GLU A 170 1.25 10.71 -7.87
CA GLU A 170 1.25 9.36 -7.29
C GLU A 170 0.14 8.49 -7.92
N PHE A 171 -1.07 9.03 -8.10
CA PHE A 171 -2.16 8.34 -8.79
C PHE A 171 -1.80 8.02 -10.24
N ALA A 172 -1.24 8.98 -10.99
CA ALA A 172 -0.87 8.79 -12.38
C ALA A 172 0.19 7.70 -12.57
N ILE A 173 1.22 7.68 -11.70
CA ILE A 173 2.25 6.62 -11.69
C ILE A 173 1.60 5.26 -11.40
N ALA A 174 0.76 5.18 -10.37
CA ALA A 174 0.07 3.94 -10.02
C ALA A 174 -0.85 3.43 -11.14
N PHE A 175 -1.57 4.34 -11.79
CA PHE A 175 -2.46 4.04 -12.91
C PHE A 175 -1.67 3.52 -14.09
N ASP A 176 -0.57 4.18 -14.47
CA ASP A 176 0.25 3.77 -15.61
C ASP A 176 1.06 2.49 -15.34
N GLU A 177 1.38 2.18 -14.09
CA GLU A 177 2.01 0.90 -13.70
C GLU A 177 1.02 -0.26 -13.51
N GLY A 178 -0.27 -0.03 -13.77
CA GLY A 178 -1.28 -1.09 -13.73
C GLY A 178 -1.59 -1.59 -12.32
N LYS A 179 -1.47 -0.74 -11.29
CA LYS A 179 -1.73 -1.12 -9.90
C LYS A 179 -3.23 -1.34 -9.63
N LEU A 180 -3.51 -2.09 -8.58
CA LEU A 180 -4.80 -2.03 -7.90
C LEU A 180 -4.82 -0.76 -7.04
N ILE A 181 -5.81 0.10 -7.24
CA ILE A 181 -5.89 1.43 -6.66
C ILE A 181 -7.21 1.56 -5.89
N GLY A 182 -7.13 1.78 -4.58
CA GLY A 182 -8.27 2.22 -3.79
C GLY A 182 -8.34 3.74 -3.73
N VAL A 183 -9.55 4.30 -3.77
CA VAL A 183 -9.78 5.75 -3.59
C VAL A 183 -10.63 5.96 -2.34
N LEU A 184 -10.08 6.64 -1.33
CA LEU A 184 -10.76 6.84 -0.05
C LEU A 184 -11.76 8.00 -0.13
N GLN A 185 -12.98 7.74 -0.57
CA GLN A 185 -13.97 8.78 -0.80
C GLN A 185 -14.29 9.66 0.41
N GLY A 186 -14.59 10.94 0.13
CA GLY A 186 -14.87 11.95 1.15
C GLY A 186 -13.67 12.28 2.03
N SER A 187 -12.45 12.09 1.52
CA SER A 187 -11.21 12.62 2.09
C SER A 187 -10.87 14.01 1.55
N GLY A 188 -11.64 14.55 0.59
CA GLY A 188 -11.39 15.84 -0.04
C GLY A 188 -10.29 15.79 -1.11
N GLY A 189 -9.93 16.98 -1.60
CA GLY A 189 -8.80 17.17 -2.51
C GLY A 189 -8.97 16.50 -3.87
N ILE A 190 -7.86 16.03 -4.46
CA ILE A 190 -7.89 15.42 -5.78
C ILE A 190 -8.71 14.11 -5.84
N THR A 191 -8.84 13.44 -4.70
CA THR A 191 -9.60 12.17 -4.56
C THR A 191 -11.02 12.30 -5.08
N ASP A 192 -11.70 13.43 -4.83
CA ASP A 192 -13.08 13.66 -5.27
C ASP A 192 -13.19 13.84 -6.80
N HIS A 193 -12.08 14.15 -7.47
CA HIS A 193 -12.00 14.36 -8.91
C HIS A 193 -11.47 13.15 -9.70
N ILE A 194 -10.96 12.11 -9.02
CA ILE A 194 -10.39 10.92 -9.69
C ILE A 194 -11.38 10.28 -10.69
N PRO A 195 -12.68 10.11 -10.41
CA PRO A 195 -13.62 9.56 -11.38
C PRO A 195 -13.68 10.35 -12.70
N ASP A 196 -13.69 11.67 -12.62
CA ASP A 196 -13.71 12.55 -13.79
C ASP A 196 -12.37 12.54 -14.54
N ILE A 197 -11.26 12.50 -13.80
CA ILE A 197 -9.90 12.38 -14.36
C ILE A 197 -9.76 11.07 -15.14
N VAL A 198 -10.18 9.94 -14.56
CA VAL A 198 -10.14 8.64 -15.23
C VAL A 198 -11.00 8.64 -16.48
N LYS A 199 -12.19 9.23 -16.42
CA LYS A 199 -13.06 9.41 -17.60
C LYS A 199 -12.38 10.20 -18.71
N SER A 200 -11.55 11.19 -18.35
CA SER A 200 -10.83 12.03 -19.33
C SER A 200 -9.73 11.28 -20.09
N PHE A 201 -9.22 10.16 -19.56
CA PHE A 201 -8.17 9.36 -20.22
C PHE A 201 -8.68 8.53 -21.40
N GLY A 202 -10.00 8.42 -21.57
CA GLY A 202 -10.60 7.57 -22.61
C GLY A 202 -10.28 6.08 -22.40
N GLN A 203 -10.06 5.34 -23.48
CA GLN A 203 -9.79 3.89 -23.43
C GLN A 203 -8.30 3.57 -23.29
N LYS A 204 -7.67 4.05 -22.22
CA LYS A 204 -6.29 3.67 -21.89
C LYS A 204 -6.30 2.44 -20.97
N ASP A 205 -6.06 1.25 -21.52
CA ASP A 205 -5.89 0.02 -20.71
C ASP A 205 -4.43 -0.10 -20.24
N THR A 206 -4.19 0.32 -19.01
CA THR A 206 -2.90 0.19 -18.33
C THR A 206 -2.80 -1.11 -17.51
N GLY A 207 -3.89 -1.89 -17.44
CA GLY A 207 -4.03 -2.98 -16.47
C GLY A 207 -4.43 -2.53 -15.06
N ALA A 208 -4.51 -1.22 -14.79
CA ALA A 208 -4.92 -0.72 -13.48
C ALA A 208 -6.40 -1.02 -13.19
N ARG A 209 -6.74 -1.12 -11.92
CA ARG A 209 -8.10 -1.36 -11.44
C ARG A 209 -8.39 -0.39 -10.29
N LEU A 210 -9.53 0.30 -10.35
CA LEU A 210 -10.04 1.22 -9.32
C LEU A 210 -11.21 0.59 -8.56
#